data_AF-A0A430QT00-F1
#
_entry.id   AF-A0A430QT00-F1
#
_cell.length_a   1.000
_cell.length_b   1.000
_cell.length_c   1.000
_cell.angle_alpha   90.00
_cell.angle_beta   90.00
_cell.angle_gamma   90.00
#
_symmetry.space_group_name_H-M   'P 1'
#
loop_
_entity.id
_entity.type
_entity.pdbx_description
1 polymer ?
#
loop_
_entity_poly.entity_id
_entity_poly.type
_entity_poly.pdbx_seq_one_letter_code
_entity_poly.pdbx_strand_id
1 'polypeptide(L)'
;MMLVDNSARRMSWQGSSMELSDFHVLFHPTPHKLQESSLVAYIPREDTIKETMLSGLGVRRDKNFLALTGVTKNHNKNQPPNAWFYEISTKPNENNQPILDVEFLRSQSPFEGFHGNSFSEELSKQSISFHKRFVERFSVDLTKFSNRQVNLSKISVSNLLGGIGFFYGTSLVRSANIGPEPVSNWASSLFTATPSRPNFPRGFLWDEGFHGLILARWDPSLAMETVGSWLDLMNANGWIPREQILGWEARSKVPSEFVVQSSDVANPPSLILTVEALLDRLPRLTVAEANEFRRWSLLILPRLHVWYQWFNTTQIGPVPLSYRWRGRNPNEIHQLNPLTLSSDNG
;
A
#
# COMPACT_ATOMS: atom_id res chain seq x y z
N MET A 1 -27.32 -4.82 -3.75
CA MET A 1 -28.67 -4.22 -3.56
C MET A 1 -28.85 -3.94 -2.08
N MET A 2 -29.36 -2.77 -1.68
CA MET A 2 -29.53 -2.43 -0.26
C MET A 2 -30.75 -3.17 0.28
N LEU A 3 -30.56 -3.97 1.33
CA LEU A 3 -31.64 -4.62 2.06
C LEU A 3 -31.59 -4.14 3.51
N VAL A 4 -32.68 -3.47 3.92
CA VAL A 4 -32.92 -3.16 5.32
C VAL A 4 -33.72 -4.33 5.88
N ASP A 5 -33.08 -5.16 6.70
CA ASP A 5 -33.81 -6.18 7.46
C ASP A 5 -34.51 -5.50 8.64
N ASN A 6 -35.84 -5.55 8.65
CA ASN A 6 -36.66 -4.91 9.67
C ASN A 6 -36.72 -5.70 10.99
N SER A 7 -36.20 -6.92 11.04
CA SER A 7 -36.23 -7.77 12.25
C SER A 7 -35.12 -7.45 13.25
N ALA A 8 -34.02 -6.83 12.79
CA ALA A 8 -32.99 -6.21 13.61
C ALA A 8 -32.47 -5.00 12.82
N ARG A 9 -32.56 -3.78 13.35
CA ARG A 9 -32.08 -2.52 12.71
C ARG A 9 -30.58 -2.57 12.35
N ARG A 10 -30.19 -3.39 11.39
CA ARG A 10 -28.83 -3.61 10.88
C ARG A 10 -28.79 -3.05 9.48
N MET A 11 -27.91 -2.08 9.28
CA MET A 11 -27.61 -1.58 7.95
C MET A 11 -26.66 -2.58 7.29
N SER A 12 -27.04 -3.08 6.13
CA SER A 12 -26.24 -4.04 5.37
C SER A 12 -26.18 -3.66 3.91
N TRP A 13 -25.08 -4.03 3.27
CA TRP A 13 -24.92 -3.91 1.83
C TRP A 13 -24.50 -5.25 1.24
N GLN A 14 -25.13 -5.63 0.13
CA GLN A 14 -24.78 -6.81 -0.63
C GLN A 14 -24.14 -6.39 -1.94
N GLY A 15 -22.99 -6.99 -2.23
CA GLY A 15 -22.24 -6.80 -3.47
C GLY A 15 -21.84 -8.13 -4.07
N SER A 16 -21.42 -8.06 -5.33
CA SER A 16 -20.80 -9.18 -6.02
C SER A 16 -19.66 -8.66 -6.88
N SER A 17 -18.57 -9.43 -6.96
CA SER A 17 -17.50 -9.18 -7.93
C SER A 17 -17.03 -10.50 -8.53
N MET A 18 -16.31 -10.41 -9.66
CA MET A 18 -15.77 -11.58 -10.33
C MET A 18 -14.73 -12.31 -9.47
N GLU A 19 -13.95 -11.56 -8.69
CA GLU A 19 -12.85 -12.06 -7.87
C GLU A 19 -13.30 -12.57 -6.49
N LEU A 20 -14.32 -11.93 -5.90
CA LEU A 20 -14.75 -12.23 -4.53
C LEU A 20 -16.04 -13.06 -4.46
N SER A 21 -16.75 -13.21 -5.59
CA SER A 21 -18.12 -13.73 -5.67
C SER A 21 -19.09 -12.84 -4.88
N ASP A 22 -20.23 -13.39 -4.48
CA ASP A 22 -21.20 -12.69 -3.63
C ASP A 22 -20.63 -12.45 -2.22
N PHE A 23 -20.86 -11.24 -1.70
CA PHE A 23 -20.43 -10.82 -0.38
C PHE A 23 -21.40 -9.83 0.27
N HIS A 24 -21.29 -9.73 1.59
CA HIS A 24 -22.11 -8.91 2.46
C HIS A 24 -21.21 -8.02 3.32
N VAL A 25 -21.57 -6.75 3.47
CA VAL A 25 -20.98 -5.82 4.44
C VAL A 25 -22.03 -5.49 5.47
N LEU A 26 -21.75 -5.76 6.74
CA LEU A 26 -22.67 -5.57 7.85
C LEU A 26 -22.16 -4.45 8.76
N PHE A 27 -23.03 -3.48 9.04
CA PHE A 27 -22.78 -2.42 10.01
C PHE A 27 -23.55 -2.75 11.28
N HIS A 28 -22.81 -3.09 12.33
CA HIS A 28 -23.41 -3.43 13.61
C HIS A 28 -23.94 -2.19 14.32
N PRO A 29 -24.95 -2.33 15.21
CA PRO A 29 -25.48 -1.19 15.95
C PRO A 29 -24.41 -0.50 16.79
N THR A 30 -24.09 0.75 16.45
CA THR A 30 -23.20 1.59 17.27
C THR A 30 -23.94 2.11 18.51
N PRO A 31 -23.47 1.79 19.73
CA PRO A 31 -24.04 2.33 20.96
C PRO A 31 -23.97 3.86 21.01
N HIS A 32 -24.97 4.49 21.63
CA HIS A 32 -24.97 5.92 21.95
C HIS A 32 -24.78 6.88 20.75
N LYS A 33 -25.10 6.45 19.52
CA LYS A 33 -25.10 7.33 18.35
C LYS A 33 -26.13 8.45 18.45
N LEU A 34 -25.75 9.66 18.04
CA LEU A 34 -26.63 10.83 17.96
C LEU A 34 -27.37 10.89 16.63
N GLN A 35 -26.64 10.58 15.56
CA GLN A 35 -27.20 10.48 14.23
C GLN A 35 -26.47 9.42 13.42
N GLU A 36 -27.14 9.03 12.35
CA GLU A 36 -26.68 8.13 11.33
C GLU A 36 -27.13 8.70 9.99
N SER A 37 -26.23 8.70 9.02
CA SER A 37 -26.49 9.20 7.68
C SER A 37 -25.67 8.42 6.65
N SER A 38 -25.98 8.58 5.38
CA SER A 38 -25.23 7.95 4.31
C SER A 38 -25.26 8.77 3.04
N LEU A 39 -24.35 8.47 2.13
CA LEU A 39 -24.26 9.07 0.80
C LEU A 39 -24.01 7.96 -0.21
N VAL A 40 -24.84 7.92 -1.24
CA VAL A 40 -24.61 7.12 -2.45
C VAL A 40 -24.05 8.06 -3.53
N ALA A 41 -22.95 7.66 -4.15
CA ALA A 41 -22.28 8.47 -5.16
C ALA A 41 -21.71 7.62 -6.30
N TYR A 42 -21.46 8.29 -7.42
CA TYR A 42 -20.58 7.79 -8.46
C TYR A 42 -19.25 8.52 -8.38
N ILE A 43 -18.16 7.75 -8.36
CA ILE A 43 -16.78 8.22 -8.28
C ILE A 43 -16.06 7.72 -9.53
N PRO A 44 -15.73 8.61 -10.49
CA PRO A 44 -15.07 8.21 -11.73
C PRO A 44 -13.59 7.84 -11.52
N ARG A 45 -12.96 8.41 -10.48
CA ARG A 45 -11.53 8.27 -10.17
C ARG A 45 -11.26 8.35 -8.68
N GLU A 46 -10.27 7.61 -8.22
CA GLU A 46 -9.93 7.43 -6.80
C GLU A 46 -9.51 8.74 -6.12
N ASP A 47 -8.85 9.65 -6.83
CA ASP A 47 -8.41 10.94 -6.28
C ASP A 47 -9.57 11.90 -5.94
N THR A 48 -10.77 11.64 -6.47
CA THR A 48 -11.97 12.47 -6.25
C THR A 48 -12.85 11.99 -5.09
N ILE A 49 -12.46 10.90 -4.39
CA ILE A 49 -13.29 10.28 -3.33
C ILE A 49 -13.68 11.29 -2.24
N LYS A 50 -12.69 12.01 -1.70
CA LYS A 50 -12.90 12.97 -0.62
C LYS A 50 -13.80 14.12 -1.05
N GLU A 51 -13.53 14.72 -2.20
CA GLU A 51 -14.32 15.85 -2.72
C GLU A 51 -15.76 15.43 -3.02
N THR A 52 -15.94 14.23 -3.58
CA THR A 52 -17.27 13.65 -3.83
C THR A 52 -18.05 13.47 -2.54
N MET A 53 -17.43 12.91 -1.49
CA MET A 53 -18.05 12.78 -0.17
C MET A 53 -18.46 14.14 0.41
N LEU A 54 -17.54 15.12 0.39
CA LEU A 54 -17.80 16.47 0.92
C LEU A 54 -18.91 17.18 0.16
N SER A 55 -19.04 16.93 -1.15
CA SER A 55 -20.11 17.51 -1.97
C SER A 55 -21.52 17.05 -1.55
N GLY A 56 -21.61 15.89 -0.88
CA GLY A 56 -22.84 15.33 -0.33
C GLY A 56 -23.14 15.72 1.11
N LEU A 57 -22.38 16.66 1.70
CA LEU A 57 -22.68 17.20 3.02
C LEU A 57 -23.75 18.30 2.94
N GLY A 58 -24.65 18.31 3.92
CA GLY A 58 -25.67 19.33 4.08
C GLY A 58 -26.12 19.48 5.53
N VAL A 59 -26.84 20.57 5.81
CA VAL A 59 -27.34 20.85 7.16
C VAL A 59 -28.69 20.16 7.37
N ARG A 60 -28.76 19.25 8.34
CA ARG A 60 -30.00 18.66 8.85
C ARG A 60 -30.62 19.60 9.88
N ARG A 61 -31.68 20.31 9.48
CA ARG A 61 -32.35 21.35 10.27
C ARG A 61 -33.05 20.82 11.52
N ASP A 62 -33.44 19.55 11.53
CA ASP A 62 -34.10 18.88 12.66
C ASP A 62 -33.17 18.65 13.84
N LYS A 63 -31.87 18.41 13.58
CA LYS A 63 -30.87 18.13 14.61
C LYS A 63 -29.73 19.16 14.70
N ASN A 64 -29.70 20.13 13.79
CA ASN A 64 -28.60 21.09 13.63
C ASN A 64 -27.23 20.42 13.45
N PHE A 65 -27.17 19.35 12.65
CA PHE A 65 -25.92 18.67 12.29
C PHE A 65 -25.56 18.95 10.83
N LEU A 66 -24.25 19.01 10.56
CA LEU A 66 -23.73 18.70 9.24
C LEU A 66 -23.76 17.18 9.08
N ALA A 67 -24.39 16.68 8.02
CA ALA A 67 -24.55 15.25 7.77
C ALA A 67 -24.57 14.94 6.27
N LEU A 68 -24.37 13.68 5.90
CA LEU A 68 -24.57 13.24 4.52
C LEU A 68 -26.06 13.28 4.13
N THR A 69 -26.33 13.79 2.92
CA THR A 69 -27.69 14.06 2.41
C THR A 69 -28.30 12.93 1.56
N GLY A 70 -27.72 11.73 1.58
CA GLY A 70 -28.21 10.58 0.80
C GLY A 70 -27.64 10.50 -0.61
N VAL A 71 -27.63 11.61 -1.37
CA VAL A 71 -27.05 11.70 -2.72
C VAL A 71 -26.21 12.96 -2.90
N THR A 72 -25.31 12.96 -3.87
CA THR A 72 -24.50 14.15 -4.21
C THR A 72 -25.37 15.22 -4.89
N LYS A 73 -24.93 16.49 -4.83
CA LYS A 73 -25.67 17.61 -5.46
C LYS A 73 -25.89 17.42 -6.97
N ASN A 74 -24.94 16.80 -7.65
CA ASN A 74 -24.97 16.55 -9.10
C ASN A 74 -25.37 15.10 -9.42
N HIS A 75 -26.18 14.46 -8.57
CA HIS A 75 -26.53 13.05 -8.74
C HIS A 75 -27.27 12.81 -10.07
N ASN A 76 -26.65 12.01 -10.93
CA ASN A 76 -27.24 11.55 -12.19
C ASN A 76 -27.98 10.23 -11.95
N LYS A 77 -29.33 10.25 -12.07
CA LYS A 77 -30.17 9.06 -11.89
C LYS A 77 -29.89 7.95 -12.91
N ASN A 78 -29.31 8.28 -14.06
CA ASN A 78 -28.99 7.32 -15.12
C ASN A 78 -27.60 6.69 -14.94
N GLN A 79 -26.81 7.15 -13.96
CA GLN A 79 -25.49 6.61 -13.68
C GLN A 79 -25.56 5.73 -12.42
N PRO A 80 -25.29 4.42 -12.54
CA PRO A 80 -25.30 3.54 -11.37
C PRO A 80 -24.18 3.97 -10.40
N PRO A 81 -24.46 4.04 -9.09
CA PRO A 81 -23.46 4.40 -8.11
C PRO A 81 -22.42 3.28 -7.95
N ASN A 82 -21.18 3.65 -7.65
CA ASN A 82 -20.09 2.74 -7.35
C ASN A 82 -19.43 3.04 -5.99
N ALA A 83 -19.99 3.98 -5.22
CA ALA A 83 -19.49 4.34 -3.90
C ALA A 83 -20.63 4.58 -2.92
N TRP A 84 -20.38 4.22 -1.67
CA TRP A 84 -21.28 4.47 -0.57
C TRP A 84 -20.49 4.89 0.66
N PHE A 85 -20.91 5.99 1.27
CA PHE A 85 -20.34 6.52 2.49
C PHE A 85 -21.37 6.36 3.60
N TYR A 86 -20.89 5.96 4.77
CA TYR A 86 -21.71 5.76 5.95
C TYR A 86 -21.13 6.58 7.09
N GLU A 87 -21.98 7.38 7.72
CA GLU A 87 -21.59 8.32 8.76
C GLU A 87 -22.39 8.03 10.02
N ILE A 88 -21.69 7.96 11.14
CA ILE A 88 -22.27 8.01 12.48
C ILE A 88 -21.67 9.18 13.22
N SER A 89 -22.52 10.03 13.82
CA SER A 89 -22.05 11.07 14.73
C SER A 89 -22.35 10.67 16.17
N THR A 90 -21.36 10.88 17.03
CA THR A 90 -21.38 10.49 18.44
C THR A 90 -20.87 11.64 19.30
N LYS A 91 -21.10 11.58 20.61
CA LYS A 91 -20.49 12.50 21.58
C LYS A 91 -19.47 11.71 22.41
N PRO A 92 -18.19 11.67 21.99
CA PRO A 92 -17.19 10.93 22.74
C PRO A 92 -17.05 11.50 24.15
N ASN A 93 -16.96 10.62 25.14
CA ASN A 93 -16.53 10.95 26.49
C ASN A 93 -15.64 9.82 27.03
N GLU A 94 -14.95 10.05 28.16
CA GLU A 94 -14.00 9.07 28.73
C GLU A 94 -14.62 7.70 29.02
N ASN A 95 -15.92 7.64 29.29
CA ASN A 95 -16.66 6.42 29.63
C ASN A 95 -17.38 5.79 28.42
N ASN A 96 -17.37 6.43 27.25
CA ASN A 96 -18.20 6.07 26.12
C ASN A 96 -17.48 6.35 24.80
N GLN A 97 -16.47 5.52 24.53
CA GLN A 97 -15.79 5.53 23.25
C GLN A 97 -16.72 4.95 22.18
N PRO A 98 -17.01 5.69 21.10
CA PRO A 98 -17.88 5.19 20.06
C PRO A 98 -17.20 4.05 19.30
N ILE A 99 -17.88 2.91 19.20
CA ILE A 99 -17.40 1.74 18.44
C ILE A 99 -18.27 1.59 17.18
N LEU A 100 -17.61 1.57 16.03
CA LEU A 100 -18.21 1.22 14.75
C LEU A 100 -17.65 -0.15 14.31
N ASP A 101 -18.45 -1.18 14.48
CA ASP A 101 -18.12 -2.54 14.05
C ASP A 101 -18.65 -2.76 12.63
N VAL A 102 -17.73 -3.10 11.71
CA VAL A 102 -18.03 -3.39 10.31
C VAL A 102 -17.50 -4.79 9.98
N GLU A 103 -18.38 -5.69 9.56
CA GLU A 103 -18.01 -7.03 9.13
C GLU A 103 -18.12 -7.17 7.61
N PHE A 104 -17.13 -7.83 7.00
CA PHE A 104 -17.17 -8.26 5.61
C PHE A 104 -17.28 -9.79 5.57
N LEU A 105 -18.34 -10.31 4.94
CA LEU A 105 -18.64 -11.73 4.86
C LEU A 105 -18.76 -12.15 3.39
N ARG A 106 -18.05 -13.20 3.00
CA ARG A 106 -18.28 -13.86 1.70
C ARG A 106 -19.34 -14.94 1.87
N SER A 107 -20.32 -15.00 0.98
CA SER A 107 -21.46 -15.93 1.12
C SER A 107 -21.04 -17.41 1.11
N GLN A 108 -19.87 -17.72 0.56
CA GLN A 108 -19.29 -19.08 0.51
C GLN A 108 -18.35 -19.39 1.68
N SER A 109 -18.11 -18.44 2.58
CA SER A 109 -17.22 -18.64 3.73
C SER A 109 -17.93 -19.47 4.81
N PRO A 110 -17.33 -20.56 5.32
CA PRO A 110 -17.86 -21.28 6.47
C PRO A 110 -17.65 -20.52 7.79
N PHE A 111 -16.97 -19.38 7.75
CA PHE A 111 -16.62 -18.59 8.91
C PHE A 111 -17.77 -17.64 9.31
N GLU A 112 -18.25 -17.73 10.55
CA GLU A 112 -19.43 -16.99 11.05
C GLU A 112 -19.19 -15.50 11.33
N GLY A 113 -17.97 -14.99 11.20
CA GLY A 113 -17.62 -13.60 11.51
C GLY A 113 -17.10 -13.40 12.94
N PHE A 114 -16.65 -12.17 13.22
CA PHE A 114 -16.23 -11.71 14.54
C PHE A 114 -16.79 -10.29 14.75
N HIS A 115 -17.63 -10.09 15.77
CA HIS A 115 -18.14 -8.77 16.15
C HIS A 115 -18.27 -8.64 17.67
N GLY A 116 -18.22 -7.41 18.19
CA GLY A 116 -18.30 -7.13 19.62
C GLY A 116 -17.31 -7.95 20.46
N ASN A 117 -17.83 -8.80 21.36
CA ASN A 117 -16.99 -9.57 22.29
C ASN A 117 -16.14 -10.63 21.58
N SER A 118 -16.68 -11.33 20.57
CA SER A 118 -15.90 -12.36 19.87
C SER A 118 -14.74 -11.75 19.08
N PHE A 119 -14.93 -10.55 18.52
CA PHE A 119 -13.85 -9.76 17.92
C PHE A 119 -12.81 -9.35 18.96
N SER A 120 -13.24 -8.87 20.12
CA SER A 120 -12.32 -8.45 21.20
C SER A 120 -11.46 -9.61 21.72
N GLU A 121 -12.06 -10.80 21.87
CA GLU A 121 -11.35 -12.02 22.25
C GLU A 121 -10.34 -12.44 21.18
N GLU A 122 -10.74 -12.44 19.91
CA GLU A 122 -9.85 -12.79 18.81
C GLU A 122 -8.70 -11.79 18.66
N LEU A 123 -8.98 -10.49 18.74
CA LEU A 123 -7.97 -9.42 18.72
C LEU A 123 -6.93 -9.63 19.84
N SER A 124 -7.38 -9.98 21.04
CA SER A 124 -6.48 -10.29 22.17
C SER A 124 -5.59 -11.51 21.86
N LYS A 125 -6.17 -12.59 21.33
CA LYS A 125 -5.41 -13.79 20.92
C LYS A 125 -4.36 -13.46 19.85
N GLN A 126 -4.74 -12.71 18.82
CA GLN A 126 -3.83 -12.32 17.73
C GLN A 126 -2.73 -11.37 18.22
N SER A 127 -3.04 -10.46 19.15
CA SER A 127 -2.03 -9.60 19.79
C SER A 127 -0.98 -10.40 20.56
N ILE A 128 -1.41 -11.38 21.36
CA ILE A 128 -0.52 -12.29 22.09
C ILE A 128 0.36 -13.09 21.09
N SER A 129 -0.25 -13.63 20.03
CA SER A 129 0.45 -14.37 18.97
C SER A 129 1.52 -13.51 18.28
N PHE A 130 1.20 -12.26 17.92
CA PHE A 130 2.14 -11.31 17.35
C PHE A 130 3.34 -11.08 18.26
N HIS A 131 3.11 -10.83 19.56
CA HIS A 131 4.19 -10.61 20.52
C HIS A 131 5.10 -11.83 20.67
N LYS A 132 4.54 -13.04 20.68
CA LYS A 132 5.31 -14.28 20.71
C LYS A 132 6.17 -14.43 19.45
N ARG A 133 5.55 -14.30 18.26
CA ARG A 133 6.23 -14.38 16.96
C ARG A 133 7.35 -13.33 16.84
N PHE A 134 7.16 -12.13 17.39
CA PHE A 134 8.20 -11.09 17.39
C PHE A 134 9.46 -11.52 18.15
N VAL A 135 9.31 -12.09 19.35
CA VAL A 135 10.45 -12.57 20.14
C VAL A 135 11.18 -13.71 19.42
N GLU A 136 10.43 -14.62 18.80
CA GLU A 136 10.98 -15.73 18.01
C GLU A 136 11.79 -15.24 16.80
N ARG A 137 11.26 -14.27 16.04
CA ARG A 137 11.91 -13.79 14.81
C ARG A 137 13.05 -12.79 15.07
N PHE A 138 12.97 -11.99 16.13
CA PHE A 138 13.92 -10.91 16.42
C PHE A 138 14.88 -11.18 17.59
N SER A 139 14.88 -12.37 18.20
CA SER A 139 15.82 -12.83 19.24
C SER A 139 16.31 -11.70 20.15
N VAL A 140 15.40 -11.22 20.98
CA VAL A 140 15.63 -10.04 21.82
C VAL A 140 16.45 -10.40 23.06
N ASP A 141 17.66 -9.87 23.16
CA ASP A 141 18.50 -10.00 24.35
C ASP A 141 18.16 -8.90 25.37
N LEU A 142 17.35 -9.24 26.37
CA LEU A 142 16.94 -8.30 27.43
C LEU A 142 18.08 -7.89 28.37
N THR A 143 19.24 -8.55 28.31
CA THR A 143 20.44 -8.08 29.04
C THR A 143 21.08 -6.88 28.35
N LYS A 144 20.82 -6.70 27.05
CA LYS A 144 21.35 -5.60 26.22
C LYS A 144 20.30 -4.54 25.90
N PHE A 145 19.02 -4.90 25.90
CA PHE A 145 17.93 -4.01 25.50
C PHE A 145 16.88 -3.90 26.60
N SER A 146 16.52 -2.66 26.95
CA SER A 146 15.42 -2.36 27.86
C SER A 146 14.06 -2.70 27.25
N ASN A 147 13.05 -2.96 28.10
CA ASN A 147 11.67 -3.17 27.65
C ASN A 147 11.14 -2.04 26.74
N ARG A 148 11.57 -0.79 26.98
CA ARG A 148 11.22 0.35 26.12
C ARG A 148 11.81 0.22 24.71
N GLN A 149 13.06 -0.19 24.59
CA GLN A 149 13.70 -0.41 23.28
C GLN A 149 13.04 -1.57 22.54
N VAL A 150 12.70 -2.65 23.25
CA VAL A 150 11.97 -3.78 22.66
C VAL A 150 10.60 -3.35 22.14
N ASN A 151 9.89 -2.53 22.91
CA ASN A 151 8.60 -2.00 22.49
C ASN A 151 8.74 -1.07 21.27
N LEU A 152 9.79 -0.23 21.23
CA LEU A 152 10.09 0.60 20.06
C LEU A 152 10.33 -0.25 18.81
N SER A 153 11.05 -1.37 18.92
CA SER A 153 11.27 -2.29 17.80
C SER A 153 9.97 -2.94 17.33
N LYS A 154 9.07 -3.32 18.24
CA LYS A 154 7.73 -3.82 17.88
C LYS A 154 6.94 -2.77 17.10
N ILE A 155 6.90 -1.53 17.60
CA ILE A 155 6.23 -0.41 16.93
C ILE A 155 6.83 -0.17 15.54
N SER A 156 8.14 -0.28 15.39
CA SER A 156 8.83 -0.08 14.10
C SER A 156 8.42 -1.14 13.08
N VAL A 157 8.43 -2.42 13.47
CA VAL A 157 7.97 -3.53 12.62
C VAL A 157 6.48 -3.39 12.30
N SER A 158 5.63 -3.07 13.28
CA SER A 158 4.20 -2.87 13.06
C SER A 158 3.91 -1.73 12.09
N ASN A 159 4.65 -0.61 12.17
CA ASN A 159 4.48 0.50 11.24
C ASN A 159 4.96 0.16 9.82
N LEU A 160 6.06 -0.60 9.69
CA LEU A 160 6.52 -1.08 8.38
C LEU A 160 5.44 -1.97 7.74
N LEU A 161 4.93 -2.96 8.47
CA LEU A 161 3.87 -3.85 7.98
C LEU A 161 2.59 -3.10 7.64
N GLY A 162 2.19 -2.14 8.49
CA GLY A 162 1.03 -1.28 8.24
C GLY A 162 1.25 -0.24 7.12
N GLY A 163 2.46 -0.13 6.60
CA GLY A 163 2.82 0.67 5.44
C GLY A 163 2.88 -0.12 4.13
N ILE A 164 2.69 -1.44 4.17
CA ILE A 164 2.59 -2.27 2.96
C ILE A 164 1.25 -2.01 2.29
N GLY A 165 1.29 -1.78 0.98
CA GLY A 165 0.12 -1.52 0.16
C GLY A 165 0.13 -2.32 -1.13
N PHE A 166 -1.06 -2.44 -1.73
CA PHE A 166 -1.25 -2.92 -3.08
C PHE A 166 -1.68 -1.74 -3.95
N PHE A 167 -0.91 -1.48 -5.01
CA PHE A 167 -1.12 -0.36 -5.93
C PHE A 167 -1.40 -0.90 -7.31
N TYR A 168 -2.30 -0.27 -8.07
CA TYR A 168 -2.60 -0.66 -9.43
C TYR A 168 -2.83 0.56 -10.32
N GLY A 169 -2.36 0.50 -11.56
CA GLY A 169 -2.61 1.52 -12.57
C GLY A 169 -1.46 1.64 -13.56
N THR A 170 -1.43 2.76 -14.28
CA THR A 170 -0.34 3.06 -15.22
C THR A 170 0.62 4.09 -14.63
N SER A 171 1.91 3.96 -14.96
CA SER A 171 2.91 5.03 -14.75
C SER A 171 3.05 5.90 -16.00
N LEU A 172 3.61 7.10 -15.84
CA LEU A 172 4.03 7.93 -16.97
C LEU A 172 5.54 7.77 -17.16
N VAL A 173 5.94 7.37 -18.36
CA VAL A 173 7.34 7.06 -18.67
C VAL A 173 7.82 7.87 -19.87
N ARG A 174 9.09 8.25 -19.85
CA ARG A 174 9.80 8.86 -20.99
C ARG A 174 10.98 7.98 -21.35
N SER A 175 11.12 7.68 -22.64
CA SER A 175 12.22 6.86 -23.15
C SER A 175 12.71 7.38 -24.49
N ALA A 176 14.03 7.45 -24.67
CA ALA A 176 14.65 7.87 -25.93
C ALA A 176 14.22 7.01 -27.14
N ASN A 177 13.84 5.75 -26.90
CA ASN A 177 13.39 4.83 -27.94
C ASN A 177 11.95 5.11 -28.43
N ILE A 178 11.15 5.83 -27.64
CA ILE A 178 9.74 6.13 -27.95
C ILE A 178 9.62 7.56 -28.48
N GLY A 179 10.26 8.52 -27.81
CA GLY A 179 10.20 9.94 -28.17
C GLY A 179 10.36 10.86 -26.95
N PRO A 180 10.35 12.18 -27.19
CA PRO A 180 10.51 13.18 -26.13
C PRO A 180 9.30 13.27 -25.20
N GLU A 181 8.11 12.93 -25.71
CA GLU A 181 6.86 13.05 -24.97
C GLU A 181 6.67 11.91 -23.96
N PRO A 182 6.24 12.20 -22.72
CA PRO A 182 5.83 11.16 -21.78
C PRO A 182 4.65 10.36 -22.31
N VAL A 183 4.72 9.04 -22.17
CA VAL A 183 3.63 8.12 -22.54
C VAL A 183 3.17 7.33 -21.33
N SER A 184 1.91 6.91 -21.35
CA SER A 184 1.42 5.95 -20.34
C SER A 184 2.08 4.60 -20.57
N ASN A 185 2.62 4.04 -19.50
CA ASN A 185 3.08 2.66 -19.51
C ASN A 185 1.90 1.67 -19.46
N TRP A 186 2.18 0.36 -19.58
CA TRP A 186 1.18 -0.68 -19.37
C TRP A 186 0.61 -0.62 -17.95
N ALA A 187 -0.64 -1.07 -17.78
CA ALA A 187 -1.24 -1.18 -16.46
C ALA A 187 -0.57 -2.32 -15.70
N SER A 188 -0.15 -2.06 -14.47
CA SER A 188 0.53 -3.04 -13.63
C SER A 188 0.17 -2.84 -12.17
N SER A 189 0.54 -3.82 -11.35
CA SER A 189 0.35 -3.82 -9.91
C SER A 189 1.69 -3.81 -9.18
N LEU A 190 1.71 -3.21 -8.00
CA LEU A 190 2.83 -3.28 -7.09
C LEU A 190 2.35 -3.60 -5.68
N PHE A 191 2.92 -4.64 -5.08
CA PHE A 191 2.79 -4.95 -3.66
C PHE A 191 4.12 -4.65 -2.96
N THR A 192 4.14 -3.62 -2.11
CA THR A 192 5.39 -3.03 -1.59
C THR A 192 5.17 -2.31 -0.26
N ALA A 193 6.21 -2.20 0.56
CA ALA A 193 6.23 -1.24 1.65
C ALA A 193 6.36 0.21 1.14
N THR A 194 5.92 1.16 1.95
CA THR A 194 5.99 2.60 1.65
C THR A 194 6.90 3.30 2.67
N PRO A 195 7.76 4.26 2.26
CA PRO A 195 8.65 4.96 3.19
C PRO A 195 7.89 5.76 4.25
N SER A 196 6.72 6.31 3.88
CA SER A 196 5.90 7.12 4.76
C SER A 196 4.45 7.13 4.28
N ARG A 197 3.52 6.60 5.08
CA ARG A 197 2.08 6.64 4.78
C ARG A 197 1.53 8.05 4.48
N PRO A 198 1.90 9.13 5.21
CA PRO A 198 1.37 10.46 4.89
C PRO A 198 2.06 11.13 3.69
N ASN A 199 3.38 10.98 3.54
CA ASN A 199 4.17 11.78 2.59
C ASN A 199 4.53 11.02 1.31
N PHE A 200 4.75 9.72 1.45
CA PHE A 200 5.25 8.83 0.39
C PHE A 200 4.44 7.52 0.32
N PRO A 201 3.11 7.55 0.13
CA PRO A 201 2.27 6.34 0.09
C PRO A 201 2.39 5.61 -1.26
N ARG A 202 3.61 5.26 -1.66
CA ARG A 202 3.95 4.61 -2.94
C ARG A 202 5.31 3.92 -2.87
N GLY A 203 5.58 3.07 -3.85
CA GLY A 203 6.84 2.33 -3.93
C GLY A 203 8.02 3.21 -4.35
N PHE A 204 9.13 3.05 -3.64
CA PHE A 204 10.45 3.59 -4.01
C PHE A 204 11.45 2.44 -4.10
N LEU A 205 12.11 2.32 -5.25
CA LEU A 205 12.90 1.14 -5.60
C LEU A 205 14.05 0.90 -4.63
N TRP A 206 14.81 1.96 -4.30
CA TRP A 206 15.93 1.83 -3.36
C TRP A 206 15.48 1.67 -1.90
N ASP A 207 14.39 2.33 -1.46
CA ASP A 207 13.87 2.16 -0.09
C ASP A 207 13.44 0.70 0.17
N GLU A 208 12.86 0.03 -0.83
CA GLU A 208 12.32 -1.32 -0.65
C GLU A 208 13.40 -2.34 -0.27
N GLY A 209 14.63 -2.19 -0.78
CA GLY A 209 15.73 -3.05 -0.36
C GLY A 209 16.01 -3.00 1.14
N PHE A 210 15.83 -1.83 1.77
CA PHE A 210 15.99 -1.66 3.21
C PHE A 210 14.77 -2.14 4.00
N HIS A 211 13.56 -1.92 3.47
CA HIS A 211 12.34 -2.52 4.02
C HIS A 211 12.47 -4.04 4.06
N GLY A 212 12.93 -4.64 2.97
CA GLY A 212 13.08 -6.07 2.80
C GLY A 212 14.09 -6.72 3.77
N LEU A 213 15.06 -5.99 4.31
CA LEU A 213 15.94 -6.51 5.39
C LEU A 213 15.13 -6.87 6.65
N ILE A 214 14.12 -6.07 6.99
CA ILE A 214 13.24 -6.32 8.13
C ILE A 214 12.21 -7.39 7.77
N LEU A 215 11.63 -7.32 6.57
CA LEU A 215 10.65 -8.31 6.11
C LEU A 215 11.25 -9.70 6.03
N ALA A 216 12.45 -9.86 5.44
CA ALA A 216 13.15 -11.14 5.38
C ALA A 216 13.35 -11.75 6.77
N ARG A 217 13.44 -10.90 7.81
CA ARG A 217 13.50 -11.35 9.20
C ARG A 217 12.17 -11.76 9.80
N TRP A 218 11.13 -10.99 9.54
CA TRP A 218 9.79 -11.17 10.11
C TRP A 218 8.98 -12.26 9.40
N ASP A 219 8.96 -12.20 8.06
CA ASP A 219 8.17 -13.01 7.15
C ASP A 219 8.89 -13.14 5.80
N PRO A 220 9.69 -14.21 5.59
CA PRO A 220 10.45 -14.42 4.36
C PRO A 220 9.57 -14.47 3.10
N SER A 221 8.35 -15.02 3.19
CA SER A 221 7.42 -15.09 2.06
C SER A 221 6.98 -13.70 1.63
N LEU A 222 6.68 -12.82 2.60
CA LEU A 222 6.35 -11.41 2.32
C LEU A 222 7.52 -10.65 1.67
N ALA A 223 8.76 -10.91 2.08
CA ALA A 223 9.95 -10.34 1.45
C ALA A 223 10.15 -10.84 0.01
N MET A 224 9.87 -12.12 -0.25
CA MET A 224 9.92 -12.69 -1.59
C MET A 224 8.84 -12.10 -2.50
N GLU A 225 7.62 -11.91 -1.97
CA GLU A 225 6.49 -11.33 -2.70
C GLU A 225 6.75 -9.88 -3.11
N THR A 226 7.26 -9.05 -2.20
CA THR A 226 7.62 -7.64 -2.50
C THR A 226 8.69 -7.54 -3.57
N VAL A 227 9.81 -8.28 -3.44
CA VAL A 227 10.86 -8.32 -4.48
C VAL A 227 10.31 -8.83 -5.82
N GLY A 228 9.50 -9.88 -5.80
CA GLY A 228 8.85 -10.41 -7.01
C GLY A 228 8.00 -9.35 -7.70
N SER A 229 7.16 -8.65 -6.94
CA SER A 229 6.29 -7.60 -7.46
C SER A 229 7.08 -6.43 -8.06
N TRP A 230 8.23 -6.05 -7.51
CA TRP A 230 9.10 -5.05 -8.12
C TRP A 230 9.73 -5.51 -9.43
N LEU A 231 10.16 -6.77 -9.51
CA LEU A 231 10.73 -7.35 -10.73
C LEU A 231 9.70 -7.55 -11.84
N ASP A 232 8.40 -7.57 -11.52
CA ASP A 232 7.30 -7.57 -12.51
C ASP A 232 7.06 -6.20 -13.18
N LEU A 233 7.61 -5.13 -12.61
CA LEU A 233 7.56 -3.78 -13.21
C LEU A 233 8.70 -3.52 -14.19
N MET A 234 9.62 -4.47 -14.33
CA MET A 234 10.76 -4.35 -15.22
C MET A 234 10.32 -4.36 -16.68
N ASN A 235 10.75 -3.38 -17.45
CA ASN A 235 10.50 -3.35 -18.88
C ASN A 235 11.39 -4.34 -19.65
N ALA A 236 11.14 -4.47 -20.96
CA ALA A 236 11.88 -5.39 -21.83
C ALA A 236 13.40 -5.13 -21.88
N ASN A 237 13.87 -3.93 -21.53
CA ASN A 237 15.28 -3.58 -21.52
C ASN A 237 15.95 -3.81 -20.17
N GLY A 238 15.21 -4.21 -19.14
CA GLY A 238 15.72 -4.40 -17.79
C GLY A 238 15.64 -3.17 -16.89
N TRP A 239 14.91 -2.12 -17.26
CA TRP A 239 14.71 -0.94 -16.41
C TRP A 239 13.47 -1.07 -15.53
N ILE A 240 13.59 -0.61 -14.28
CA ILE A 240 12.48 -0.46 -13.32
C ILE A 240 12.40 1.02 -12.93
N PRO A 241 11.22 1.67 -13.02
CA PRO A 241 11.08 3.05 -12.55
C PRO A 241 11.40 3.17 -11.06
N ARG A 242 12.18 4.18 -10.69
CA ARG A 242 12.64 4.40 -9.30
C ARG A 242 11.50 4.71 -8.33
N GLU A 243 10.46 5.38 -8.81
CA GLU A 243 9.30 5.79 -8.04
C GLU A 243 8.03 5.35 -8.75
N GLN A 244 7.19 4.59 -8.05
CA GLN A 244 6.04 3.89 -8.64
C GLN A 244 4.75 4.65 -8.38
N ILE A 245 4.38 5.50 -9.33
CA ILE A 245 3.21 6.36 -9.26
C ILE A 245 2.10 5.74 -10.14
N LEU A 246 1.44 4.73 -9.59
CA LEU A 246 0.43 3.93 -10.29
C LEU A 246 -0.98 4.46 -10.02
N GLY A 247 -1.67 4.89 -11.08
CA GLY A 247 -3.07 5.31 -11.01
C GLY A 247 -3.28 6.74 -10.48
N TRP A 248 -4.55 7.16 -10.39
CA TRP A 248 -4.90 8.54 -10.09
C TRP A 248 -4.68 8.92 -8.63
N GLU A 249 -4.95 8.00 -7.70
CA GLU A 249 -4.70 8.23 -6.28
C GLU A 249 -3.24 8.59 -6.00
N ALA A 250 -2.29 7.79 -6.51
CA ALA A 250 -0.86 8.06 -6.33
C ALA A 250 -0.44 9.38 -6.97
N ARG A 251 -0.90 9.68 -8.21
CA ARG A 251 -0.59 10.94 -8.91
C ARG A 251 -1.07 12.18 -8.16
N SER A 252 -2.21 12.10 -7.46
CA SER A 252 -2.75 13.22 -6.68
C SER A 252 -1.85 13.67 -5.53
N LYS A 253 -0.88 12.83 -5.14
CA LYS A 253 0.07 13.09 -4.04
C LYS A 253 1.46 13.50 -4.52
N VAL A 254 1.66 13.66 -5.83
CA VAL A 254 2.96 13.95 -6.42
C VAL A 254 2.88 15.20 -7.29
N PRO A 255 3.76 16.20 -7.07
CA PRO A 255 3.89 17.34 -7.99
C PRO A 255 4.12 16.88 -9.42
N SER A 256 3.50 17.54 -10.39
CA SER A 256 3.46 17.13 -11.79
C SER A 256 4.84 16.87 -12.42
N GLU A 257 5.85 17.63 -12.00
CA GLU A 257 7.23 17.58 -12.44
C GLU A 257 7.95 16.27 -12.05
N PHE A 258 7.49 15.58 -11.00
CA PHE A 258 8.07 14.31 -10.53
C PHE A 258 7.29 13.07 -10.97
N VAL A 259 6.15 13.24 -11.65
CA VAL A 259 5.32 12.10 -12.08
C VAL A 259 6.00 11.28 -13.18
N VAL A 260 6.68 11.95 -14.12
CA VAL A 260 7.28 11.29 -15.29
C VAL A 260 8.59 10.59 -14.90
N GLN A 261 8.63 9.28 -15.15
CA GLN A 261 9.81 8.45 -14.90
C GLN A 261 10.65 8.29 -16.18
N SER A 262 11.93 8.61 -16.13
CA SER A 262 12.81 8.54 -17.31
C SER A 262 13.62 7.25 -17.35
N SER A 263 13.60 6.54 -18.48
CA SER A 263 14.17 5.19 -18.61
C SER A 263 15.71 5.12 -18.64
N ASP A 264 16.38 6.26 -18.69
CA ASP A 264 17.83 6.41 -18.58
C ASP A 264 18.29 6.63 -17.13
N VAL A 265 17.36 6.98 -16.24
CA VAL A 265 17.60 7.23 -14.82
C VAL A 265 17.54 5.92 -14.04
N ALA A 266 18.67 5.57 -13.42
CA ALA A 266 18.79 4.44 -12.50
C ALA A 266 18.52 4.84 -11.04
N ASN A 267 18.53 3.85 -10.15
CA ASN A 267 18.50 4.01 -8.69
C ASN A 267 19.35 2.90 -8.04
N PRO A 268 19.90 3.07 -6.82
CA PRO A 268 20.73 2.04 -6.19
C PRO A 268 20.02 0.67 -6.17
N PRO A 269 20.69 -0.43 -6.53
CA PRO A 269 20.06 -1.73 -6.68
C PRO A 269 19.86 -2.45 -5.32
N SER A 270 19.22 -1.78 -4.37
CA SER A 270 19.11 -2.25 -2.98
C SER A 270 18.25 -3.51 -2.81
N LEU A 271 17.38 -3.86 -3.77
CA LEU A 271 16.63 -5.13 -3.73
C LEU A 271 17.57 -6.34 -3.58
N ILE A 272 18.81 -6.24 -4.06
CA ILE A 272 19.84 -7.27 -3.86
C ILE A 272 20.12 -7.50 -2.37
N LEU A 273 20.08 -6.47 -1.52
CA LEU A 273 20.25 -6.60 -0.07
C LEU A 273 19.18 -7.51 0.55
N THR A 274 17.95 -7.45 0.02
CA THR A 274 16.86 -8.33 0.47
C THR A 274 17.10 -9.78 0.03
N VAL A 275 17.58 -9.99 -1.20
CA VAL A 275 17.95 -11.32 -1.71
C VAL A 275 19.08 -11.92 -0.87
N GLU A 276 20.11 -11.15 -0.56
CA GLU A 276 21.22 -11.55 0.32
C GLU A 276 20.72 -11.89 1.73
N ALA A 277 19.86 -11.04 2.31
CA ALA A 277 19.28 -11.30 3.62
C ALA A 277 18.43 -12.58 3.67
N LEU A 278 17.74 -12.93 2.58
CA LEU A 278 17.02 -14.20 2.46
C LEU A 278 17.99 -15.40 2.35
N LEU A 279 19.06 -15.26 1.58
CA LEU A 279 20.11 -16.28 1.44
C LEU A 279 20.80 -16.58 2.77
N ASP A 280 21.21 -15.56 3.51
CA ASP A 280 21.83 -15.69 4.83
C ASP A 280 20.92 -16.37 5.85
N ARG A 281 19.61 -16.27 5.63
CA ARG A 281 18.59 -16.86 6.49
C ARG A 281 18.20 -18.27 6.11
N LEU A 282 18.64 -18.81 4.97
CA LEU A 282 18.33 -20.18 4.54
C LEU A 282 18.48 -21.22 5.66
N PRO A 283 19.56 -21.22 6.48
CA PRO A 283 19.72 -22.21 7.55
C PRO A 283 18.68 -22.09 8.69
N ARG A 284 17.97 -20.96 8.78
CA ARG A 284 16.95 -20.65 9.80
C ARG A 284 15.53 -20.71 9.26
N LEU A 285 15.35 -20.98 7.97
CA LEU A 285 14.03 -21.13 7.37
C LEU A 285 13.42 -22.48 7.78
N THR A 286 12.10 -22.49 7.92
CA THR A 286 11.34 -23.74 7.95
C THR A 286 11.46 -24.46 6.61
N VAL A 287 11.16 -25.76 6.58
CA VAL A 287 11.17 -26.56 5.34
C VAL A 287 10.24 -25.96 4.28
N ALA A 288 9.09 -25.43 4.69
CA ALA A 288 8.14 -24.79 3.78
C ALA A 288 8.72 -23.49 3.16
N GLU A 289 9.25 -22.59 3.99
CA GLU A 289 9.90 -21.35 3.53
C GLU A 289 11.10 -21.63 2.62
N ALA A 290 11.91 -22.64 2.93
CA ALA A 290 13.06 -23.03 2.09
C ALA A 290 12.64 -23.57 0.71
N ASN A 291 11.56 -24.37 0.66
CA ASN A 291 11.00 -24.86 -0.59
C ASN A 291 10.34 -23.75 -1.43
N GLU A 292 9.72 -22.78 -0.77
CA GLU A 292 9.22 -21.57 -1.42
C GLU A 292 10.37 -20.75 -2.01
N PHE A 293 11.41 -20.46 -1.20
CA PHE A 293 12.60 -19.75 -1.65
C PHE A 293 13.26 -20.41 -2.86
N ARG A 294 13.38 -21.75 -2.86
CA ARG A 294 13.95 -22.48 -4.01
C ARG A 294 13.15 -22.28 -5.29
N ARG A 295 11.82 -22.28 -5.21
CA ARG A 295 10.96 -22.05 -6.39
C ARG A 295 11.03 -20.59 -6.84
N TRP A 296 10.94 -19.68 -5.89
CA TRP A 296 11.04 -18.24 -6.13
C TRP A 296 12.38 -17.85 -6.76
N SER A 297 13.50 -18.38 -6.26
CA SER A 297 14.85 -18.06 -6.76
C SER A 297 15.04 -18.45 -8.23
N LEU A 298 14.47 -19.58 -8.65
CA LEU A 298 14.47 -20.01 -10.06
C LEU A 298 13.68 -19.06 -10.97
N LEU A 299 12.63 -18.42 -10.46
CA LEU A 299 11.81 -17.47 -11.22
C LEU A 299 12.46 -16.09 -11.32
N ILE A 300 13.09 -15.61 -10.24
CA ILE A 300 13.63 -14.25 -10.22
C ILE A 300 15.06 -14.14 -10.77
N LEU A 301 15.87 -15.20 -10.71
CA LEU A 301 17.30 -15.10 -11.03
C LEU A 301 17.54 -14.60 -12.48
N PRO A 302 16.80 -15.07 -13.51
CA PRO A 302 16.91 -14.50 -14.84
C PRO A 302 16.55 -13.01 -14.90
N ARG A 303 15.55 -12.57 -14.11
CA ARG A 303 15.12 -11.16 -14.05
C ARG A 303 16.15 -10.27 -13.36
N LEU A 304 16.71 -10.74 -12.25
CA LEU A 304 17.81 -10.07 -11.57
C LEU A 304 19.03 -9.93 -12.48
N HIS A 305 19.33 -10.94 -13.29
CA HIS A 305 20.42 -10.88 -14.26
C HIS A 305 20.18 -9.81 -15.34
N VAL A 306 18.96 -9.72 -15.88
CA VAL A 306 18.59 -8.68 -16.86
C VAL A 306 18.67 -7.28 -16.24
N TRP A 307 18.17 -7.10 -15.01
CA TRP A 307 18.26 -5.83 -14.30
C TRP A 307 19.72 -5.43 -14.02
N TYR A 308 20.55 -6.39 -13.59
CA TYR A 308 21.99 -6.19 -13.41
C TYR A 308 22.69 -5.76 -14.71
N GLN A 309 22.42 -6.46 -15.82
CA GLN A 309 22.98 -6.12 -17.13
C GLN A 309 22.55 -4.72 -17.57
N TRP A 310 21.28 -4.36 -17.39
CA TRP A 310 20.79 -3.02 -17.68
C TRP A 310 21.54 -1.96 -16.88
N PHE A 311 21.67 -2.13 -15.56
CA PHE A 311 22.39 -1.18 -14.72
C PHE A 311 23.85 -1.05 -15.15
N ASN A 312 24.52 -2.19 -15.36
CA ASN A 312 25.94 -2.27 -15.68
C ASN A 312 26.28 -1.72 -17.07
N THR A 313 25.32 -1.68 -18.00
CA THR A 313 25.53 -1.18 -19.37
C THR A 313 25.10 0.28 -19.53
N THR A 314 24.01 0.69 -18.89
CA THR A 314 23.47 2.04 -19.07
C THR A 314 24.19 3.10 -18.22
N GLN A 315 24.75 2.69 -17.08
CA GLN A 315 25.40 3.60 -16.14
C GLN A 315 26.93 3.68 -16.30
N ILE A 316 27.50 3.15 -17.38
CA ILE A 316 28.95 3.18 -17.66
C ILE A 316 29.49 4.62 -17.66
N GLY A 317 30.67 4.81 -17.06
CA GLY A 317 31.42 6.05 -17.04
C GLY A 317 32.40 6.19 -18.21
N PRO A 318 33.15 7.29 -18.30
CA PRO A 318 33.99 7.59 -19.47
C PRO A 318 35.23 6.68 -19.60
N VAL A 319 35.61 5.97 -18.53
CA VAL A 319 36.79 5.10 -18.50
C VAL A 319 36.42 3.66 -18.10
N PRO A 320 37.23 2.65 -18.44
CA PRO A 320 36.96 1.26 -18.05
C PRO A 320 36.72 1.11 -16.55
N LEU A 321 35.73 0.30 -16.17
CA LEU A 321 35.33 0.03 -14.77
C LEU A 321 34.85 1.26 -13.98
N SER A 322 34.54 2.37 -14.65
CA SER A 322 33.87 3.51 -14.03
C SER A 322 32.37 3.54 -14.31
N TYR A 323 31.60 4.16 -13.43
CA TYR A 323 30.16 4.39 -13.57
C TYR A 323 29.82 5.86 -13.34
N ARG A 324 28.75 6.33 -13.97
CA ARG A 324 28.24 7.70 -13.81
C ARG A 324 26.71 7.71 -13.87
N TRP A 325 26.09 8.23 -12.82
CA TRP A 325 24.65 8.48 -12.76
C TRP A 325 24.16 9.38 -13.91
N ARG A 326 23.04 9.01 -14.51
CA ARG A 326 22.31 9.81 -15.50
C ARG A 326 21.23 10.66 -14.84
N GLY A 327 20.63 11.60 -15.58
CA GLY A 327 19.51 12.43 -15.10
C GLY A 327 19.88 13.74 -14.38
N ARG A 328 21.17 14.07 -14.26
CA ARG A 328 21.59 15.37 -13.71
C ARG A 328 21.33 16.48 -14.74
N ASN A 329 20.57 17.52 -14.38
CA ASN A 329 20.35 18.70 -15.24
C ASN A 329 21.34 19.83 -14.92
N PRO A 330 22.45 19.99 -15.67
CA PRO A 330 23.45 21.02 -15.38
C PRO A 330 22.94 22.46 -15.58
N ASN A 331 21.79 22.63 -16.25
CA ASN A 331 21.25 23.94 -16.62
C ASN A 331 20.10 24.38 -15.69
N GLU A 332 19.88 23.69 -14.58
CA GLU A 332 18.82 24.03 -13.64
C GLU A 332 19.19 25.30 -12.83
N ILE A 333 18.75 26.45 -13.32
CA ILE A 333 19.13 27.78 -12.78
C ILE A 333 18.61 28.05 -11.36
N HIS A 334 17.64 27.26 -10.90
CA HIS A 334 17.06 27.38 -9.56
C HIS A 334 17.77 26.52 -8.50
N GLN A 335 18.79 25.74 -8.89
CA GLN A 335 19.56 24.88 -7.99
C GLN A 335 21.00 25.36 -7.88
N LEU A 336 21.48 25.61 -6.64
CA LEU A 336 22.89 25.94 -6.34
C LEU A 336 23.86 24.85 -6.84
N ASN A 337 23.43 23.59 -6.77
CA ASN A 337 24.10 22.44 -7.37
C ASN A 337 23.04 21.58 -8.05
N PRO A 338 23.25 21.14 -9.31
CA PRO A 338 22.32 20.23 -9.95
C PRO A 338 22.15 18.94 -9.15
N LEU A 339 20.92 18.66 -8.74
CA LEU A 339 20.57 17.47 -7.95
C LEU A 339 20.88 16.19 -8.72
N THR A 340 21.23 15.13 -7.98
CA THR A 340 21.37 13.78 -8.54
C THR A 340 20.30 12.90 -7.92
N LEU A 341 19.04 13.16 -8.28
CA LEU A 341 17.87 12.43 -7.78
C LEU A 341 17.95 10.92 -8.06
N SER A 342 18.73 10.51 -9.06
CA SER A 342 19.02 9.10 -9.37
C SER A 342 19.82 8.40 -8.27
N SER A 343 20.68 9.13 -7.55
CA SER A 343 21.50 8.63 -6.44
C SER A 343 20.97 9.07 -5.08
N ASP A 344 19.77 9.65 -5.03
CA ASP A 344 19.12 10.21 -3.85
C ASP A 344 19.96 11.28 -3.11
N ASN A 345 20.86 11.96 -3.84
CA ASN A 345 21.46 13.22 -3.37
C ASN A 345 20.52 14.37 -3.73
N GLY A 346 19.61 14.66 -2.79
CA GLY A 346 18.71 15.82 -2.77
C GLY A 346 19.29 17.04 -2.09
#